data_AF-A0A4V2RWZ9-F1
#
_entry.id   AF-A0A4V2RWZ9-F1
#
_cell.length_a   1.000
_cell.length_b   1.000
_cell.length_c   1.000
_cell.angle_alpha   90.00
_cell.angle_beta   90.00
_cell.angle_gamma   90.00
#
_symmetry.space_group_name_H-M   'P 1'
#
loop_
_entity.id
_entity.type
_entity.pdbx_description
1 polymer ?
#
loop_
_entity_poly.entity_id
_entity_poly.type
_entity_poly.pdbx_seq_one_letter_code
_entity_poly.pdbx_strand_id
1 'polypeptide(L)' 'MEDKEKKKKKKGAWHIGWGWYLAVPVLTVLSMALKRGINDVSDKTTSSVNALDILKERYVKGEIDKEEFDQKLRDIKEAR' A
#
# COMPACT_ATOMS: atom_id res chain seq x y z
N MET A 1 -40.79 19.82 21.92
CA MET A 1 -40.66 20.31 20.54
C MET A 1 -39.64 21.45 20.63
N GLU A 2 -38.35 21.11 20.50
CA GLU A 2 -37.56 21.30 19.25
C GLU A 2 -37.34 22.81 19.03
N ASP A 3 -36.14 23.38 19.16
CA ASP A 3 -34.95 23.02 18.39
C ASP A 3 -33.64 23.36 19.11
N LYS A 4 -32.80 22.34 19.29
CA LYS A 4 -31.37 22.50 19.56
C LYS A 4 -30.60 22.52 18.24
N GLU A 5 -30.82 23.54 17.43
CA GLU A 5 -30.01 23.76 16.22
C GLU A 5 -28.72 24.48 16.62
N LYS A 6 -27.74 23.62 16.89
CA LYS A 6 -26.32 23.84 17.09
C LYS A 6 -25.82 24.97 16.17
N LYS A 7 -25.79 26.20 16.71
CA LYS A 7 -25.11 27.33 16.06
C LYS A 7 -23.68 26.91 15.75
N LYS A 8 -23.44 26.73 14.46
CA LYS A 8 -22.20 26.27 13.86
C LYS A 8 -21.06 27.03 14.52
N LYS A 9 -20.18 26.28 15.19
CA LYS A 9 -18.92 26.80 15.68
C LYS A 9 -18.21 27.41 14.49
N LYS A 10 -18.20 28.75 14.42
CA LYS A 10 -17.27 29.50 13.59
C LYS A 10 -15.89 29.12 14.11
N LYS A 11 -15.30 28.05 13.57
CA LYS A 11 -13.90 27.71 13.79
C LYS A 11 -13.13 28.82 13.10
N GLY A 12 -12.69 29.77 13.92
CA GLY A 12 -12.04 31.00 13.49
C GLY A 12 -10.92 30.68 12.53
N ALA A 13 -10.86 31.47 11.47
CA ALA A 13 -9.77 31.54 10.49
C ALA A 13 -8.48 32.12 11.12
N TRP A 14 -8.13 31.66 12.32
CA TRP A 14 -6.96 32.07 13.11
C TRP A 14 -5.88 30.97 13.13
N HIS A 15 -6.20 29.77 12.64
CA HIS A 15 -5.29 28.62 12.58
C HIS A 15 -4.54 28.49 11.24
N ILE A 16 -4.79 29.35 10.26
CA ILE A 16 -4.20 29.22 8.91
C ILE A 16 -2.67 29.36 8.93
N GLY A 17 -2.10 30.19 9.82
CA GLY A 17 -0.66 30.47 9.84
C GLY A 17 0.18 29.47 10.65
N TRP A 18 -0.24 29.12 11.87
CA TRP A 18 0.48 28.18 12.75
C TRP A 18 -0.07 26.75 12.72
N GLY A 19 -1.34 26.58 12.39
CA GLY A 19 -1.96 25.26 12.32
C GLY A 19 -1.37 24.41 11.20
N TRP A 20 -0.90 25.02 10.11
CA TRP A 20 -0.24 24.29 9.03
C TRP A 20 1.13 23.73 9.43
N TYR A 21 1.89 24.42 10.28
CA TYR A 21 3.17 23.91 10.77
C TYR A 21 3.05 22.61 11.58
N LEU A 22 1.91 22.37 12.23
CA LEU A 22 1.60 21.11 12.91
C LEU A 22 0.85 20.12 12.00
N ALA A 23 -0.04 20.62 11.14
CA ALA A 23 -0.84 19.76 10.26
C ALA A 23 -0.02 19.14 9.12
N VAL A 24 0.92 19.88 8.54
CA VAL A 24 1.78 19.41 7.43
C VAL A 24 2.66 18.23 7.84
N PRO A 25 3.44 18.26 8.95
CA PRO A 25 4.26 17.11 9.34
C PRO A 25 3.40 15.88 9.69
N VAL A 26 2.25 16.06 10.35
CA VAL A 26 1.33 14.96 10.66
C VAL A 26 0.76 14.34 9.38
N LEU A 27 0.34 15.17 8.42
CA LEU A 27 -0.21 14.71 7.15
C LEU A 27 0.86 14.06 6.27
N THR A 28 2.11 14.55 6.30
CA THR A 28 3.22 13.94 5.56
C THR A 28 3.62 12.59 6.15
N VAL A 29 3.71 12.46 7.48
CA VAL A 29 3.98 11.15 8.12
C VAL A 29 2.86 10.15 7.82
N LEU A 30 1.59 10.56 7.91
CA LEU A 30 0.45 9.71 7.58
C LEU A 30 0.46 9.31 6.09
N SER A 31 0.73 10.26 5.20
CA SER A 31 0.84 10.01 3.75
C SER A 31 2.01 9.09 3.43
N MET A 32 3.15 9.20 4.13
CA MET A 32 4.33 8.37 3.93
C MET A 32 4.13 6.95 4.45
N ALA A 33 3.40 6.76 5.56
CA ALA A 33 3.04 5.44 6.05
C ALA A 33 2.11 4.69 5.07
N LEU A 34 1.13 5.39 4.48
CA LEU A 34 0.25 4.83 3.45
C LEU A 34 0.99 4.55 2.14
N LYS A 35 1.84 5.47 1.70
CA LYS A 35 2.67 5.27 0.50
C LYS A 35 3.70 4.16 0.69
N ARG A 36 4.27 3.92 1.88
CA ARG A 36 5.19 2.78 2.10
C ARG A 36 4.51 1.43 1.87
N GLY A 37 3.27 1.25 2.32
CA GLY A 37 2.51 0.01 2.07
C GLY A 37 2.06 -0.14 0.62
N ILE A 38 1.83 0.98 -0.09
CA ILE A 38 1.44 0.98 -1.50
C ILE A 38 2.65 0.90 -2.43
N ASN A 39 3.80 1.48 -2.11
CA ASN A 39 5.02 1.39 -2.93
C ASN A 39 5.55 -0.05 -2.96
N ASP A 40 5.43 -0.83 -1.88
CA ASP A 40 5.73 -2.27 -1.89
C ASP A 40 4.84 -3.06 -2.88
N VAL A 41 3.62 -2.55 -3.15
CA VAL A 41 2.68 -3.13 -4.13
C VAL A 41 2.81 -2.47 -5.51
N SER A 42 3.24 -1.22 -5.58
CA SER A 42 3.26 -0.40 -6.79
C SER A 42 4.59 -0.48 -7.55
N ASP A 43 5.67 -0.94 -6.90
CA ASP A 43 6.86 -1.47 -7.59
C ASP A 43 6.60 -2.88 -8.18
N LYS A 44 5.48 -3.52 -7.83
CA LYS A 44 5.03 -4.79 -8.44
C LYS A 44 4.09 -4.61 -9.64
N THR A 45 3.60 -3.42 -9.96
CA THR A 45 2.56 -3.24 -11.00
C THR A 45 3.04 -2.78 -12.37
N THR A 46 4.32 -2.45 -12.56
CA THR A 46 4.78 -1.88 -13.85
C THR A 46 5.80 -2.69 -14.64
N SER A 47 6.21 -3.91 -14.24
CA SER A 47 7.19 -4.62 -15.08
C SER A 47 7.15 -6.14 -15.17
N SER A 48 6.48 -6.89 -14.29
CA SER A 48 6.49 -8.34 -14.44
C SER A 48 5.53 -8.95 -13.45
N VAL A 49 4.49 -9.63 -13.92
CA VAL A 49 3.96 -10.75 -13.15
C VAL A 49 5.11 -11.76 -13.11
N ASN A 50 5.94 -11.65 -12.07
CA ASN A 50 7.20 -12.37 -11.97
C ASN A 50 6.85 -13.85 -12.03
N ALA A 51 7.39 -14.58 -13.01
CA ALA A 51 7.08 -16.00 -13.20
C ALA A 51 7.30 -16.80 -11.89
N LEU A 52 8.20 -16.32 -11.03
CA LEU A 52 8.43 -16.81 -9.67
C LEU A 52 7.21 -16.66 -8.73
N ASP A 53 6.46 -15.57 -8.81
CA ASP A 53 5.30 -15.30 -7.95
C ASP A 53 4.13 -16.21 -8.33
N ILE A 54 3.88 -16.39 -9.63
CA ILE A 54 2.88 -17.36 -10.14
C ILE A 54 3.27 -18.79 -9.73
N LEU A 55 4.56 -19.12 -9.84
CA LEU A 55 5.06 -20.44 -9.47
C LEU A 55 4.90 -20.70 -7.96
N LYS A 56 5.19 -19.70 -7.12
CA LYS A 56 5.03 -19.77 -5.67
C LYS A 56 3.57 -19.90 -5.27
N GLU A 57 2.66 -19.20 -5.94
CA GLU A 57 1.22 -19.29 -5.66
C GLU A 57 0.68 -20.71 -5.90
N ARG A 58 1.08 -21.35 -7.00
CA ARG A 58 0.66 -22.73 -7.32
C ARG A 58 1.25 -23.77 -6.37
N TYR A 59 2.46 -23.56 -5.89
CA TYR A 59 3.07 -24.41 -4.86
C TYR A 59 2.31 -24.31 -3.52
N VAL A 60 1.96 -23.09 -3.10
CA VAL A 60 1.20 -22.86 -1.86
C VAL A 60 -0.22 -23.43 -1.96
N LYS A 61 -0.83 -23.37 -3.15
CA LYS A 61 -2.12 -24.03 -3.44
C LYS A 61 -2.01 -25.56 -3.47
N GLY A 62 -0.80 -26.12 -3.51
CA GLY A 62 -0.56 -27.56 -3.64
C GLY A 62 -0.86 -28.12 -5.02
N GLU A 63 -0.93 -27.25 -6.04
CA GLU A 63 -1.19 -27.65 -7.43
C GLU A 63 0.05 -28.22 -8.13
N ILE A 64 1.24 -27.98 -7.57
CA ILE A 64 2.52 -28.49 -8.05
C ILE A 64 3.32 -29.07 -6.89
N ASP A 65 4.07 -30.14 -7.16
CA ASP A 65 4.96 -30.73 -6.17
C ASP A 65 6.25 -29.89 -6.01
N LYS A 66 6.97 -30.11 -4.91
CA LYS A 66 8.26 -29.48 -4.64
C LYS A 66 9.27 -29.75 -5.77
N GLU A 67 9.26 -30.94 -6.35
CA GLU A 67 10.18 -31.30 -7.42
C GLU A 67 9.93 -30.48 -8.70
N GLU A 68 8.66 -30.33 -9.09
CA GLU A 68 8.26 -29.50 -10.24
C GLU A 68 8.51 -28.01 -10.00
N PHE A 69 8.27 -27.54 -8.78
CA PHE A 69 8.56 -26.17 -8.38
C PHE A 69 10.05 -25.85 -8.55
N ASP A 70 10.92 -26.74 -8.08
CA ASP A 70 12.36 -26.54 -8.10
C ASP A 70 12.94 -26.58 -9.52
N GLN A 71 12.40 -27.44 -10.41
CA GLN A 71 12.74 -27.44 -11.83
C GLN A 71 12.37 -26.12 -12.52
N LYS A 72 11.13 -25.65 -12.35
CA LYS A 72 10.66 -24.39 -12.95
C LYS A 72 11.36 -23.17 -12.35
N LEU A 73 11.72 -23.23 -11.07
CA LEU A 73 12.48 -22.18 -10.39
C LEU A 73 13.89 -22.02 -11.00
N ARG A 74 14.55 -23.13 -11.33
CA ARG A 74 15.84 -23.13 -12.03
C ARG A 74 15.71 -22.53 -13.42
N ASP A 75 14.74 -23.00 -14.20
CA ASP A 75 14.49 -22.54 -15.56
C ASP A 75 14.23 -21.02 -15.62
N ILE A 76 13.39 -20.50 -14.71
CA ILE A 76 13.11 -19.06 -14.61
C ILE A 76 14.35 -18.25 -14.20
N LYS A 77 15.24 -18.81 -13.39
CA LYS A 77 16.49 -18.15 -13.00
C LYS A 77 17.53 -18.17 -14.11
N GLU A 78 17.55 -19.23 -14.91
CA GLU A 78 18.51 -19.43 -16.00
C GLU A 78 18.11 -18.67 -17.28
N ALA A 79 16.81 -18.45 -17.49
CA ALA A 79 16.28 -17.67 -18.60
C ALA A 79 16.45 -16.13 -18.47
N ARG A 80 17.16 -15.65 -17.44
CA ARG A 80 17.35 -14.21 -17.14
C ARG A 80 18.80 -13.77 -17.34
#